data_AF-A0A2P2LPU7-F1
#
_entry.id   AF-A0A2P2LPU7-F1
#
_cell.length_a   1.000
_cell.length_b   1.000
_cell.length_c   1.000
_cell.angle_alpha   90.00
_cell.angle_beta   90.00
_cell.angle_gamma   90.00
#
_symmetry.space_group_name_H-M   'P 1'
#
loop_
_entity.id
_entity.type
_entity.pdbx_description
1 polymer ?
#
loop_
_entity_poly.entity_id
_entity_poly.type
_entity_poly.pdbx_seq_one_letter_code
_entity_poly.pdbx_strand_id
1 'polypeptide(L)'
;MYFLHFQVYRMDSTMNALAMAKDPDAAFFKRLEGLQPCEVSELKAGTHIFAVYGDNFFKTAAYTIEAVCAKSYEHTTEKLKEIEAQILRKRNELRQFETEYRKALARFQEVTNRYSQEKQSVDDLLKQRDSIYASFTVSRTVSNLSNGSTSTSRVLGDDSKGESPSEDGSSEGKDKSAKKKWFNLNVKGSDKKL
;
A
#
# COMPACT_ATOMS: atom_id res chain seq x y z
N MET A 1 28.27 -27.32 1.74
CA MET A 1 29.09 -27.50 2.96
C MET A 1 28.67 -28.83 3.55
N TYR A 2 29.47 -29.87 3.33
CA TYR A 2 29.17 -31.20 3.84
C TYR A 2 29.86 -31.35 5.20
N PHE A 3 29.29 -32.15 6.10
CA PHE A 3 29.85 -32.49 7.42
C PHE A 3 29.79 -31.48 8.56
N LEU A 4 28.86 -30.53 8.51
CA LEU A 4 28.48 -29.82 9.74
C LEU A 4 27.82 -30.80 10.73
N HIS A 5 27.85 -30.48 12.02
CA HIS A 5 27.17 -31.28 13.07
C HIS A 5 25.86 -30.62 13.52
N PHE A 6 25.26 -29.79 12.66
CA PHE A 6 24.01 -29.08 12.91
C PHE A 6 23.27 -28.80 11.60
N GLN A 7 21.96 -28.60 11.69
CA GLN A 7 21.10 -28.36 10.55
C GLN A 7 21.34 -26.97 9.96
N VAL A 8 21.55 -26.93 8.64
CA VAL A 8 21.59 -25.71 7.83
C VAL A 8 20.47 -25.78 6.80
N TYR A 9 19.96 -24.63 6.36
CA TYR A 9 18.86 -24.58 5.40
C TYR A 9 19.32 -23.96 4.08
N ARG A 10 18.77 -24.45 2.98
CA ARG A 10 18.94 -23.86 1.65
C ARG A 10 17.63 -23.26 1.17
N MET A 11 17.74 -22.16 0.44
CA MET A 11 16.60 -21.57 -0.25
C MET A 11 16.39 -22.28 -1.59
N ASP A 12 15.23 -22.90 -1.78
CA ASP A 12 14.76 -23.27 -3.10
C ASP A 12 14.14 -22.04 -3.78
N SER A 13 14.88 -21.45 -4.73
CA SER A 13 14.45 -20.26 -5.46
C SER A 13 13.33 -20.53 -6.48
N THR A 14 13.05 -21.79 -6.80
CA THR A 14 12.08 -22.17 -7.84
C THR A 14 10.63 -22.03 -7.39
N MET A 15 10.35 -22.07 -6.07
CA MET A 15 8.98 -22.10 -5.54
C MET A 15 8.20 -20.77 -5.62
N ASN A 16 8.84 -19.64 -5.91
CA ASN A 16 8.19 -18.33 -5.73
C ASN A 16 7.88 -17.57 -7.03
N ALA A 17 8.61 -17.78 -8.13
CA ALA A 17 8.56 -16.88 -9.29
C ALA A 17 7.15 -16.70 -9.91
N LEU A 18 6.36 -17.77 -10.03
CA LEU A 18 5.04 -17.71 -10.65
C LEU A 18 3.97 -17.06 -9.76
N ALA A 19 4.07 -17.24 -8.44
CA ALA A 19 3.15 -16.66 -7.47
C ALA A 19 3.41 -15.14 -7.28
N MET A 20 4.68 -14.72 -7.36
CA MET A 20 5.07 -13.30 -7.25
C MET A 20 4.51 -12.43 -8.39
N ALA A 21 4.26 -13.00 -9.57
CA ALA A 21 3.73 -12.26 -10.70
C ALA A 21 2.25 -11.86 -10.56
N LYS A 22 1.48 -12.58 -9.72
CA LYS A 22 0.04 -12.33 -9.51
C LYS A 22 -0.25 -11.49 -8.27
N ASP A 23 0.58 -11.59 -7.25
CA ASP A 23 0.39 -10.94 -5.96
C ASP A 23 1.76 -10.52 -5.38
N PRO A 24 2.13 -9.24 -5.48
CA PRO A 24 3.42 -8.75 -4.98
C PRO A 24 3.52 -8.82 -3.45
N ASP A 25 2.40 -8.83 -2.72
CA ASP A 25 2.43 -9.00 -1.26
C ASP A 25 2.68 -10.47 -0.90
N ALA A 26 2.11 -11.42 -1.66
CA ALA A 26 2.39 -12.84 -1.49
C ALA A 26 3.88 -13.19 -1.71
N ALA A 27 4.58 -12.44 -2.57
CA ALA A 27 6.01 -12.57 -2.77
C ALA A 27 6.82 -12.38 -1.48
N PHE A 28 6.44 -11.38 -0.69
CA PHE A 28 7.07 -11.08 0.59
C PHE A 28 6.77 -12.16 1.62
N PHE A 29 5.51 -12.54 1.79
CA PHE A 29 5.10 -13.54 2.79
C PHE A 29 5.68 -14.94 2.53
N LYS A 30 5.82 -15.33 1.25
CA LYS A 30 6.35 -16.64 0.86
C LYS A 30 7.86 -16.68 0.70
N ARG A 31 8.55 -15.57 0.97
CA ARG A 31 10.00 -15.45 0.77
C ARG A 31 10.81 -16.51 1.52
N LEU A 32 10.34 -16.96 2.68
CA LEU A 32 11.02 -17.98 3.51
C LEU A 32 10.37 -19.37 3.41
N GLU A 33 9.37 -19.56 2.54
CA GLU A 33 8.64 -20.84 2.43
C GLU A 33 9.48 -21.94 1.77
N GLY A 34 10.38 -21.57 0.86
CA GLY A 34 11.31 -22.47 0.18
C GLY A 34 12.52 -22.92 1.00
N LEU A 35 12.57 -22.60 2.31
CA LEU A 35 13.62 -23.11 3.20
C LEU A 35 13.50 -24.62 3.34
N GLN A 36 14.48 -25.33 2.80
CA GLN A 36 14.63 -26.78 2.93
C GLN A 36 15.84 -27.12 3.79
N PRO A 37 15.74 -28.11 4.70
CA PRO A 37 16.89 -28.67 5.38
C PRO A 37 17.92 -29.18 4.35
N CYS A 38 19.17 -28.75 4.49
CA CYS A 38 20.29 -29.39 3.80
C CYS A 38 20.51 -30.80 4.36
N GLU A 39 20.95 -31.73 3.52
CA GLU A 39 21.47 -33.00 4.02
C GLU A 39 22.78 -32.73 4.76
N VAL A 40 22.82 -33.14 6.02
CA VAL A 40 23.97 -32.98 6.89
C VAL A 40 24.38 -34.35 7.39
N SER A 41 25.61 -34.76 7.13
CA SER A 41 26.18 -36.03 7.59
C SER A 41 27.34 -35.74 8.53
N GLU A 42 27.24 -36.09 9.80
CA GLU A 42 28.34 -35.90 10.74
C GLU A 42 29.51 -36.86 10.45
N LEU A 43 30.74 -36.34 10.41
CA LEU A 43 31.94 -37.15 10.23
C LEU A 43 32.35 -37.78 11.57
N LYS A 44 32.12 -39.09 11.72
CA LYS A 44 32.52 -39.84 12.92
C LYS A 44 34.05 -39.99 13.02
N ALA A 45 34.56 -40.28 14.21
CA ALA A 45 35.97 -40.65 14.34
C ALA A 45 36.26 -41.93 13.54
N GLY A 46 37.36 -41.94 12.77
CA GLY A 46 37.77 -43.09 11.98
C GLY A 46 38.39 -42.71 10.63
N THR A 47 38.73 -43.73 9.84
CA THR A 47 39.23 -43.56 8.47
C THR A 47 38.05 -43.35 7.53
N HIS A 48 38.10 -42.28 6.73
CA HIS A 48 37.10 -41.96 5.72
C HIS A 48 37.70 -41.99 4.33
N ILE A 49 36.92 -42.47 3.36
CA ILE A 49 37.27 -42.47 1.95
C ILE A 49 36.41 -41.42 1.26
N PHE A 50 37.05 -40.44 0.64
CA PHE A 50 36.37 -39.43 -0.18
C PHE A 50 36.55 -39.80 -1.65
N ALA A 51 35.45 -39.87 -2.38
CA ALA A 51 35.43 -40.07 -3.82
C ALA A 51 34.82 -38.85 -4.49
N VAL A 52 35.43 -38.40 -5.59
CA VAL A 52 34.91 -37.28 -6.40
C VAL A 52 34.03 -37.85 -7.50
N TYR A 53 32.73 -37.55 -7.45
CA TYR A 53 31.80 -37.97 -8.48
C TYR A 53 32.08 -37.24 -9.79
N GLY A 54 32.26 -37.96 -10.89
CA GLY A 54 32.50 -37.38 -12.22
C GLY A 54 33.98 -37.25 -12.60
N ASP A 55 34.90 -37.91 -11.89
CA ASP A 55 36.23 -38.22 -12.44
C ASP A 55 36.05 -39.07 -13.71
N ASN A 56 36.17 -38.42 -14.86
CA ASN A 56 35.99 -39.06 -16.15
C ASN A 56 37.28 -39.77 -16.50
N PHE A 57 37.24 -41.10 -16.52
CA PHE A 57 38.36 -41.97 -16.93
C PHE A 57 39.01 -41.56 -18.28
N PHE A 58 38.28 -40.82 -19.12
CA PHE A 58 38.72 -40.36 -20.43
C PHE A 58 39.41 -38.98 -20.43
N LYS A 59 39.31 -38.19 -19.36
CA LYS A 59 39.91 -36.85 -19.26
C LYS A 59 40.36 -36.57 -17.84
N THR A 60 41.67 -36.38 -17.65
CA THR A 60 42.24 -35.93 -16.38
C THR A 60 41.58 -34.62 -15.94
N ALA A 61 40.96 -34.63 -14.76
CA ALA A 61 40.43 -33.44 -14.11
C ALA A 61 41.23 -33.19 -12.83
N ALA A 62 41.64 -31.93 -12.62
CA ALA A 62 42.33 -31.53 -11.41
C ALA A 62 41.30 -31.15 -10.34
N TYR A 63 41.40 -31.78 -9.17
CA TYR A 63 40.54 -31.49 -8.02
C TYR A 63 41.40 -31.15 -6.81
N THR A 64 40.90 -30.24 -5.98
CA THR A 64 41.50 -29.90 -4.69
C THR A 64 40.48 -30.20 -3.60
N ILE A 65 40.86 -31.04 -2.63
CA ILE A 65 40.06 -31.32 -1.45
C ILE A 65 40.71 -30.58 -0.28
N GLU A 66 39.95 -29.69 0.35
CA GLU A 66 40.37 -28.96 1.54
C GLU A 66 39.59 -29.47 2.75
N ALA A 67 40.32 -29.84 3.81
CA ALA A 67 39.75 -30.21 5.09
C ALA A 67 40.04 -29.10 6.10
N VAL A 68 38.99 -28.47 6.61
CA VAL A 68 39.10 -27.35 7.54
C VAL A 68 38.64 -27.79 8.93
N CYS A 69 39.42 -27.49 9.96
CA CYS A 69 39.09 -27.83 11.34
C CYS A 69 37.94 -26.94 11.86
N ALA A 70 36.83 -27.56 12.25
CA ALA A 70 35.66 -26.85 12.77
C ALA A 70 35.95 -26.01 14.02
N LYS A 71 36.92 -26.43 14.87
CA LYS A 71 37.28 -25.73 16.12
C LYS A 71 37.73 -24.28 15.88
N SER A 72 38.39 -24.02 14.75
CA SER A 72 38.83 -22.68 14.38
C SER A 72 37.69 -21.73 14.02
N TYR A 73 36.46 -22.25 13.88
CA TYR A 73 35.27 -21.52 13.44
C TYR A 73 34.11 -21.65 14.44
N GLU A 74 34.35 -21.99 15.70
CA GLU A 74 33.28 -22.17 16.71
C GLU A 74 32.35 -20.95 16.80
N HIS A 75 32.92 -19.76 16.97
CA HIS A 75 32.14 -18.53 17.05
C HIS A 75 31.32 -18.24 15.78
N THR A 76 31.90 -18.50 14.60
CA THR A 76 31.17 -18.35 13.31
C THR A 76 30.06 -19.38 13.19
N THR A 77 30.29 -20.60 13.69
CA THR A 77 29.33 -21.70 13.72
C THR A 77 28.15 -21.38 14.64
N GLU A 78 28.40 -20.85 15.83
CA GLU A 78 27.35 -20.42 16.76
C GLU A 78 26.52 -19.28 16.18
N LYS A 79 27.17 -18.28 15.58
CA LYS A 79 26.48 -17.20 14.87
C LYS A 79 25.60 -17.73 13.73
N LEU A 80 26.09 -18.68 12.95
CA LEU A 80 25.30 -19.29 11.89
C LEU A 80 24.08 -20.02 12.45
N LYS A 81 24.23 -20.80 13.52
CA LYS A 81 23.11 -21.46 14.21
C LYS A 81 22.08 -20.46 14.72
N GLU A 82 22.53 -19.35 15.29
CA GLU A 82 21.65 -18.29 15.77
C GLU A 82 20.85 -17.67 14.62
N ILE A 83 21.52 -17.31 13.52
CA ILE A 83 20.87 -16.75 12.32
C ILE A 83 19.86 -17.73 11.74
N GLU A 84 20.20 -19.01 11.61
CA GLU A 84 19.28 -20.05 11.13
C GLU A 84 18.04 -20.16 12.02
N ALA A 85 18.21 -20.14 13.34
CA ALA A 85 17.10 -20.15 14.28
C ALA A 85 16.22 -18.88 14.16
N GLN A 86 16.83 -17.71 13.97
CA GLN A 86 16.11 -16.46 13.75
C GLN A 86 15.31 -16.48 12.43
N ILE A 87 15.90 -17.00 11.35
CA ILE A 87 15.24 -17.14 10.05
C ILE A 87 14.02 -18.06 10.16
N LEU A 88 14.14 -19.21 10.83
CA LEU A 88 13.02 -20.12 11.05
C LEU A 88 11.92 -19.49 11.90
N ARG A 89 12.28 -18.72 12.94
CA ARG A 89 11.30 -17.97 13.72
C ARG A 89 10.57 -16.96 12.85
N LYS A 90 11.30 -16.19 12.02
CA LYS A 90 10.73 -15.22 11.09
C LYS A 90 9.83 -15.86 10.04
N ARG A 91 10.12 -17.08 9.57
CA ARG A 91 9.23 -17.85 8.69
C ARG A 91 7.86 -18.07 9.34
N ASN A 92 7.83 -18.43 10.62
CA ASN A 92 6.58 -18.65 11.35
C ASN A 92 5.83 -17.34 11.61
N GLU A 93 6.55 -16.28 12.00
CA GLU A 93 5.99 -14.94 12.18
C GLU A 93 5.36 -14.40 10.88
N LEU A 94 6.04 -14.58 9.73
CA LEU A 94 5.50 -14.16 8.43
C LEU A 94 4.19 -14.87 8.07
N ARG A 95 4.09 -16.18 8.36
CA ARG A 95 2.85 -16.94 8.11
C ARG A 95 1.67 -16.42 8.94
N GLN A 96 1.91 -16.08 10.21
CA GLN A 96 0.88 -15.49 11.07
C GLN A 96 0.51 -14.08 10.59
N PHE A 97 1.52 -13.26 10.30
CA PHE A 97 1.34 -11.90 9.82
C PHE A 97 0.60 -11.84 8.48
N GLU A 98 0.84 -12.79 7.55
CA GLU A 98 0.09 -12.88 6.29
C GLU A 98 -1.41 -12.97 6.53
N THR A 99 -1.82 -13.79 7.50
CA THR A 99 -3.23 -14.01 7.83
C THR A 99 -3.87 -12.73 8.36
N GLU A 100 -3.19 -12.03 9.26
CA GLU A 100 -3.66 -10.76 9.81
C GLU A 100 -3.72 -9.66 8.75
N TYR A 101 -2.68 -9.59 7.91
CA TYR A 101 -2.60 -8.64 6.80
C TYR A 101 -3.77 -8.84 5.82
N ARG A 102 -4.04 -10.07 5.38
CA ARG A 102 -5.16 -10.39 4.49
C ARG A 102 -6.51 -10.01 5.11
N LYS A 103 -6.70 -10.26 6.41
CA LYS A 103 -7.91 -9.89 7.14
C LYS A 103 -8.09 -8.37 7.20
N ALA A 104 -7.02 -7.63 7.48
CA ALA A 104 -7.04 -6.17 7.49
C ALA A 104 -7.35 -5.61 6.10
N LEU A 105 -6.73 -6.16 5.05
CA LEU A 105 -6.97 -5.76 3.67
C LEU A 105 -8.43 -5.98 3.25
N ALA A 106 -9.02 -7.13 3.61
CA ALA A 106 -10.43 -7.41 3.34
C ALA A 106 -11.37 -6.39 4.02
N ARG A 107 -11.10 -6.06 5.30
CA ARG A 107 -11.88 -5.04 6.02
C ARG A 107 -11.72 -3.65 5.42
N PHE A 108 -10.51 -3.28 5.00
CA PHE A 108 -10.28 -2.02 4.32
C PHE A 108 -11.13 -1.93 3.04
N GLN A 109 -11.08 -2.96 2.19
CA GLN A 109 -11.90 -3.02 0.97
C GLN A 109 -13.40 -2.92 1.26
N GLU A 110 -13.89 -3.62 2.28
CA GLU A 110 -15.29 -3.55 2.70
C GLU A 110 -15.71 -2.13 3.09
N VAL A 111 -14.91 -1.46 3.92
CA VAL A 111 -15.18 -0.08 4.36
C VAL A 111 -15.09 0.91 3.20
N THR A 112 -14.12 0.76 2.29
CA THR A 112 -13.99 1.61 1.10
C THR A 112 -15.17 1.45 0.15
N ASN A 113 -15.66 0.22 -0.04
CA ASN A 113 -16.84 -0.06 -0.86
C ASN A 113 -18.09 0.57 -0.24
N ARG A 114 -18.29 0.39 1.08
CA ARG A 114 -19.40 1.01 1.80
C ARG A 114 -19.36 2.53 1.72
N TYR A 115 -18.20 3.14 1.93
CA TYR A 115 -18.03 4.59 1.78
C TYR A 115 -18.44 5.09 0.38
N SER A 116 -18.03 4.38 -0.66
CA SER A 116 -18.39 4.73 -2.04
C SER A 116 -19.91 4.63 -2.28
N GLN A 117 -20.56 3.61 -1.74
CA GLN A 117 -22.01 3.43 -1.83
C GLN A 117 -22.76 4.52 -1.07
N GLU A 118 -22.35 4.82 0.17
CA GLU A 118 -22.97 5.86 0.99
C GLU A 118 -22.83 7.24 0.36
N LYS A 119 -21.65 7.54 -0.19
CA LYS A 119 -21.41 8.79 -0.91
C LYS A 119 -22.37 8.92 -2.10
N GLN A 120 -22.51 7.87 -2.90
CA GLN A 120 -23.43 7.87 -4.04
C GLN A 120 -24.89 8.03 -3.61
N SER A 121 -25.30 7.32 -2.56
CA SER A 121 -26.65 7.43 -1.97
C SER A 121 -26.97 8.87 -1.55
N VAL A 122 -26.05 9.53 -0.85
CA VAL A 122 -26.21 10.93 -0.45
C VAL A 122 -26.30 11.86 -1.65
N ASP A 123 -25.43 11.68 -2.66
CA ASP A 123 -25.46 12.50 -3.88
C ASP A 123 -26.80 12.37 -4.62
N ASP A 124 -27.38 11.17 -4.67
CA ASP A 124 -28.67 10.92 -5.32
C ASP A 124 -29.84 11.50 -4.53
N LEU A 125 -29.82 11.41 -3.19
CA LEU A 125 -30.81 12.07 -2.33
C LEU A 125 -30.78 13.60 -2.49
N LEU A 126 -29.59 14.19 -2.57
CA LEU A 126 -29.44 15.63 -2.79
C LEU A 126 -30.00 16.05 -4.16
N LYS A 127 -29.72 15.29 -5.22
CA LYS A 127 -30.30 15.54 -6.55
C LYS A 127 -31.83 15.44 -6.54
N GLN A 128 -32.38 14.42 -5.87
CA GLN A 128 -33.83 14.27 -5.74
C GLN A 128 -34.47 15.46 -5.02
N ARG A 129 -33.87 15.90 -3.90
CA ARG A 129 -34.30 17.10 -3.18
C ARG A 129 -34.29 18.33 -4.08
N ASP A 130 -33.21 18.56 -4.81
CA ASP A 130 -33.06 19.72 -5.68
C ASP A 130 -34.06 19.69 -6.85
N SER A 131 -34.34 18.51 -7.41
CA SER A 131 -35.39 18.31 -8.42
C SER A 131 -36.77 18.67 -7.87
N ILE A 132 -37.08 18.28 -6.63
CA ILE A 132 -38.34 18.64 -5.97
C ILE A 132 -38.41 20.15 -5.77
N TYR A 133 -37.36 20.80 -5.27
CA TYR A 133 -37.34 22.26 -5.13
C TYR A 133 -37.52 23.00 -6.47
N ALA A 134 -36.93 22.51 -7.56
CA ALA A 134 -37.13 23.08 -8.88
C ALA A 134 -38.61 23.04 -9.31
N SER A 135 -39.34 21.96 -9.01
CA SER A 135 -40.76 21.81 -9.37
C SER A 135 -41.67 22.88 -8.73
N PHE A 136 -41.38 23.28 -7.49
CA PHE A 136 -42.10 24.36 -6.79
C PHE A 136 -41.78 25.75 -7.36
N THR A 137 -40.62 25.91 -7.98
CA THR A 137 -40.15 27.22 -8.47
C THR A 137 -40.67 27.52 -9.88
N VAL A 138 -40.88 26.49 -10.72
CA VAL A 138 -41.40 26.65 -12.09
C VAL A 138 -42.90 27.00 -12.14
N SER A 139 -43.67 26.61 -11.12
CA SER A 139 -45.14 26.76 -11.14
C SER A 139 -45.65 28.17 -10.76
N ARG A 140 -44.78 29.11 -10.36
CA ARG A 140 -45.20 30.44 -9.87
C ARG A 140 -45.13 31.57 -10.89
N THR A 141 -44.78 31.29 -12.15
CA THR A 141 -44.62 32.32 -13.20
C THR A 141 -45.79 32.46 -14.18
N VAL A 142 -46.89 31.72 -14.01
CA VAL A 142 -48.07 31.80 -14.90
C VAL A 142 -49.38 31.94 -14.13
N SER A 143 -49.50 32.95 -13.27
CA SER A 143 -50.84 33.40 -12.81
C SER A 143 -50.81 34.78 -12.13
N ASN A 144 -50.20 35.82 -12.73
CA ASN A 144 -50.40 37.20 -12.27
C ASN A 144 -50.20 38.26 -13.38
N LEU A 145 -50.52 37.94 -14.63
CA LEU A 145 -50.72 38.94 -15.68
C LEU A 145 -52.20 39.00 -16.07
N SER A 146 -52.99 39.79 -15.34
CA SER A 146 -54.19 40.40 -15.89
C SER A 146 -54.60 41.64 -15.10
N ASN A 147 -54.58 42.76 -15.81
CA ASN A 147 -55.34 43.99 -15.64
C ASN A 147 -54.91 45.03 -14.60
N GLY A 148 -54.52 46.22 -15.10
CA GLY A 148 -54.59 47.46 -14.33
C GLY A 148 -53.72 48.59 -14.91
N SER A 149 -54.20 49.23 -15.96
CA SER A 149 -53.65 50.41 -16.65
C SER A 149 -53.35 51.62 -15.74
N THR A 150 -52.66 52.62 -16.33
CA THR A 150 -52.66 54.08 -16.00
C THR A 150 -51.43 54.52 -15.18
N SER A 151 -50.61 55.53 -15.49
CA SER A 151 -50.38 56.46 -16.61
C SER A 151 -49.23 57.41 -16.19
N THR A 152 -48.45 57.94 -17.15
CA THR A 152 -47.76 59.27 -17.16
C THR A 152 -46.88 59.67 -15.95
N SER A 153 -45.60 60.00 -16.09
CA SER A 153 -45.08 61.15 -16.85
C SER A 153 -43.53 61.21 -16.78
N ARG A 154 -42.90 61.59 -17.90
CA ARG A 154 -41.77 62.52 -18.11
C ARG A 154 -40.69 62.55 -16.98
N VAL A 155 -39.42 62.27 -17.24
CA VAL A 155 -38.44 63.19 -17.88
C VAL A 155 -37.19 62.40 -18.33
N LEU A 156 -36.62 62.85 -19.44
CA LEU A 156 -35.45 62.34 -20.18
C LEU A 156 -34.12 62.86 -19.63
N GLY A 157 -33.09 61.98 -19.66
CA GLY A 157 -31.65 62.22 -19.95
C GLY A 157 -30.87 63.27 -19.13
N ASP A 158 -29.55 63.28 -19.06
CA ASP A 158 -28.44 62.38 -19.40
C ASP A 158 -27.20 63.08 -18.79
N ASP A 159 -26.18 62.28 -18.50
CA ASP A 159 -24.76 62.63 -18.44
C ASP A 159 -24.07 63.37 -17.26
N SER A 160 -22.93 62.75 -16.92
CA SER A 160 -21.62 63.33 -16.57
C SER A 160 -21.20 63.60 -15.10
N LYS A 161 -20.30 62.69 -14.65
CA LYS A 161 -18.90 62.95 -14.21
C LYS A 161 -18.64 63.48 -12.78
N GLY A 162 -17.84 62.74 -12.00
CA GLY A 162 -16.97 63.32 -10.95
C GLY A 162 -16.76 62.49 -9.68
N GLU A 163 -15.55 61.93 -9.54
CA GLU A 163 -14.71 61.77 -8.33
C GLU A 163 -15.23 61.17 -7.00
N SER A 164 -14.54 60.11 -6.57
CA SER A 164 -14.34 59.60 -5.18
C SER A 164 -13.49 60.55 -4.30
N PRO A 165 -13.10 60.28 -3.02
CA PRO A 165 -13.50 59.29 -1.99
C PRO A 165 -13.70 59.91 -0.56
N SER A 166 -14.12 59.11 0.44
CA SER A 166 -13.71 59.09 1.90
C SER A 166 -14.87 58.70 2.85
N GLU A 167 -14.75 57.60 3.60
CA GLU A 167 -14.52 57.49 5.08
C GLU A 167 -15.69 58.09 5.89
N ASP A 168 -16.39 57.44 6.84
CA ASP A 168 -16.07 56.36 7.78
C ASP A 168 -17.41 55.88 8.41
N GLY A 169 -17.54 54.64 8.90
CA GLY A 169 -18.80 54.24 9.58
C GLY A 169 -19.09 52.75 9.78
N SER A 170 -18.31 52.10 10.64
CA SER A 170 -18.71 51.12 11.67
C SER A 170 -19.90 50.16 11.47
N SER A 171 -19.61 48.85 11.50
CA SER A 171 -20.31 47.72 12.19
C SER A 171 -20.17 46.42 11.38
N GLU A 172 -19.27 45.52 11.76
CA GLU A 172 -19.50 44.37 12.67
C GLU A 172 -20.21 43.18 11.99
N GLY A 173 -19.47 42.06 11.82
CA GLY A 173 -20.01 40.81 11.27
C GLY A 173 -19.05 40.00 10.39
N LYS A 174 -17.84 39.68 10.89
CA LYS A 174 -16.89 38.80 10.19
C LYS A 174 -16.91 37.39 10.81
N ASP A 175 -17.86 36.57 10.40
CA ASP A 175 -17.79 35.11 10.58
C ASP A 175 -17.52 34.42 9.24
N LYS A 176 -16.22 34.26 8.94
CA LYS A 176 -15.75 33.32 7.92
C LYS A 176 -14.90 32.24 8.59
N SER A 177 -15.58 31.37 9.32
CA SER A 177 -14.99 30.13 9.84
C SER A 177 -14.84 29.09 8.71
N ALA A 178 -13.65 29.11 8.13
CA ALA A 178 -12.91 28.01 7.52
C ALA A 178 -13.66 26.66 7.31
N LYS A 179 -14.15 26.43 6.08
CA LYS A 179 -14.29 25.06 5.54
C LYS A 179 -12.91 24.47 5.27
N LYS A 180 -12.21 24.01 6.32
CA LYS A 180 -11.00 23.19 6.18
C LYS A 180 -11.42 21.78 5.76
N LYS A 181 -11.22 21.48 4.47
CA LYS A 181 -11.28 20.13 3.88
C LYS A 181 -10.35 19.20 4.66
N TRP A 182 -10.90 18.24 5.39
CA TRP A 182 -10.12 17.42 6.33
C TRP A 182 -9.45 16.19 5.71
N PHE A 183 -9.67 15.82 4.45
CA PHE A 183 -9.06 14.59 3.93
C PHE A 183 -8.46 14.80 2.54
N ASN A 184 -7.16 15.09 2.51
CA ASN A 184 -6.28 14.91 1.35
C ASN A 184 -5.07 14.10 1.83
N LEU A 185 -5.23 12.77 1.91
CA LEU A 185 -4.09 11.87 2.03
C LEU A 185 -3.56 11.60 0.61
N ASN A 186 -2.64 12.45 0.16
CA ASN A 186 -1.91 12.21 -1.09
C ASN A 186 -0.81 11.18 -0.79
N VAL A 187 -1.12 9.89 -0.90
CA VAL A 187 -0.09 8.83 -0.95
C VAL A 187 0.52 8.86 -2.34
N LYS A 188 1.39 9.83 -2.59
CA LYS A 188 2.29 9.78 -3.74
C LYS A 188 3.53 9.02 -3.28
N GLY A 189 3.63 7.80 -3.79
CA GLY A 189 4.74 6.89 -3.56
C GLY A 189 6.08 7.61 -3.66
N SER A 190 6.87 7.39 -2.63
CA SER A 190 8.32 7.56 -2.63
C SER A 190 8.91 6.84 -3.83
N ASP A 191 9.59 7.58 -4.72
CA ASP A 191 10.89 7.13 -5.15
C ASP A 191 11.77 8.22 -5.77
N LYS A 192 13.05 8.13 -5.35
CA LYS A 192 14.31 8.60 -5.96
C LYS A 192 14.72 10.06 -5.73
N LYS A 193 15.62 10.22 -4.76
CA LYS A 193 16.84 11.01 -4.97
C LYS A 193 18.08 10.11 -4.81
N LEU A 194 19.06 10.47 -5.64
CA LEU A 194 20.38 9.89 -5.89
C LEU A 194 21.17 9.51 -4.65
#